data_AF-X0RNR9-F1
#
_entry.id   AF-X0RNR9-F1
#
_cell.length_a   1.000
_cell.length_b   1.000
_cell.length_c   1.000
_cell.angle_alpha   90.00
_cell.angle_beta   90.00
_cell.angle_gamma   90.00
#
_symmetry.space_group_name_H-M   'P 1'
#
loop_
_entity.id
_entity.type
_entity.pdbx_description
1 polymer ?
#
loop_
_entity_poly.entity_id
_entity_poly.type
_entity_poly.pdbx_seq_one_letter_code
_entity_poly.pdbx_strand_id
1 'polypeptide(L)'
;RTKAFFDKWHSYGVDYDIIGQSYYPWWHGTLLELRDNMIFMANEYQKDIIIVEAAYNWRPAEYKNKKAPFPETPEGQRQFLDEVNRVVLNTPYNRGKGVFWWEPAVMGGLRRRGMFDDDGNALPVITVFDKFTRH
;
A
#
# COMPACT_ATOMS: atom_id res chain seq x y z
N ARG A 1 11.35 -11.48 6.51
CA ARG A 1 12.29 -10.95 5.49
C ARG A 1 12.80 -9.57 5.87
N THR A 2 11.92 -8.65 6.26
CA THR A 2 12.23 -7.32 6.82
C THR A 2 13.38 -7.34 7.82
N LYS A 3 13.30 -8.19 8.86
CA LYS A 3 14.33 -8.25 9.90
C LYS A 3 15.72 -8.55 9.37
N ALA A 4 15.84 -9.65 8.61
CA ALA A 4 17.11 -10.05 8.02
C ALA A 4 17.74 -8.97 7.12
N PHE A 5 16.94 -8.20 6.39
CA PHE A 5 17.44 -7.11 5.54
C PHE A 5 17.98 -5.95 6.37
N PHE A 6 17.17 -5.39 7.27
CA PHE A 6 17.57 -4.20 8.03
C PHE A 6 18.64 -4.49 9.07
N ASP A 7 18.63 -5.66 9.71
CA ASP A 7 19.70 -6.05 10.63
C ASP A 7 21.04 -6.17 9.88
N LYS A 8 21.00 -6.72 8.65
CA LYS A 8 22.19 -6.80 7.82
C LYS A 8 22.66 -5.42 7.36
N TRP A 9 21.74 -4.54 6.97
CA TRP A 9 22.02 -3.15 6.63
C TRP A 9 22.69 -2.40 7.80
N HIS A 10 22.13 -2.52 9.01
CA HIS A 10 22.71 -1.94 10.22
C HIS A 10 24.09 -2.50 10.55
N SER A 11 24.36 -3.78 10.26
CA SER A 11 25.70 -4.37 10.48
C SER A 11 26.80 -3.69 9.65
N TYR A 12 26.43 -2.97 8.58
CA TYR A 12 27.35 -2.18 7.77
C TYR A 12 27.46 -0.71 8.22
N GLY A 13 26.72 -0.29 9.25
CA GLY A 13 26.73 1.10 9.74
C GLY A 13 26.16 2.10 8.74
N VAL A 14 25.26 1.66 7.83
CA VAL A 14 24.65 2.54 6.84
C VAL A 14 23.42 3.22 7.43
N ASP A 15 23.46 4.55 7.49
CA ASP A 15 22.37 5.38 8.02
C ASP A 15 21.22 5.54 7.02
N TYR A 16 20.02 5.72 7.57
CA TYR A 16 18.81 6.09 6.83
C TYR A 16 17.77 6.70 7.78
N ASP A 17 16.86 7.48 7.21
CA ASP A 17 15.85 8.23 7.95
C ASP A 17 14.48 7.53 7.94
N ILE A 18 14.11 6.95 6.79
CA ILE A 18 12.76 6.43 6.53
C ILE A 18 12.85 5.02 5.91
N ILE A 19 11.96 4.13 6.35
CA ILE A 19 11.74 2.82 5.74
C ILE A 19 10.66 2.96 4.67
N GLY A 20 11.04 2.76 3.40
CA GLY A 20 10.09 2.59 2.30
C GLY A 20 9.84 1.11 1.99
N GLN A 21 8.59 0.70 1.88
CA GLN A 21 8.25 -0.64 1.38
C GLN A 21 7.11 -0.62 0.36
N SER A 22 7.18 -1.50 -0.64
CA SER A 22 6.06 -1.75 -1.55
C SER A 22 5.07 -2.74 -0.95
N TYR A 23 3.78 -2.58 -1.22
CA TYR A 23 2.74 -3.52 -0.83
C TYR A 23 1.77 -3.82 -1.97
N TYR A 24 1.85 -5.05 -2.47
CA TYR A 24 0.93 -5.60 -3.46
C TYR A 24 0.31 -6.89 -2.88
N PRO A 25 -1.02 -6.94 -2.65
CA PRO A 25 -1.64 -7.98 -1.82
C PRO A 25 -1.63 -9.38 -2.44
N TRP A 26 -1.27 -9.49 -3.73
CA TRP A 26 -1.11 -10.78 -4.42
C TRP A 26 0.30 -11.38 -4.27
N TRP A 27 1.30 -10.60 -3.83
CA TRP A 27 2.68 -11.06 -3.61
C TRP A 27 3.18 -10.91 -2.17
N HIS A 28 2.76 -9.86 -1.47
CA HIS A 28 3.37 -9.43 -0.21
C HIS A 28 2.60 -9.85 1.05
N GLY A 29 1.62 -10.74 0.89
CA GLY A 29 0.79 -11.23 1.98
C GLY A 29 -0.46 -10.40 2.24
N THR A 30 -1.18 -10.78 3.27
CA THR A 30 -2.45 -10.20 3.70
C THR A 30 -2.29 -8.81 4.32
N LEU A 31 -3.40 -8.07 4.44
CA LEU A 31 -3.41 -6.77 5.14
C LEU A 31 -3.10 -6.91 6.64
N LEU A 32 -3.39 -8.07 7.24
CA LEU A 32 -3.02 -8.36 8.63
C LEU A 32 -1.50 -8.52 8.76
N GLU A 33 -0.87 -9.25 7.84
CA GLU A 33 0.59 -9.39 7.81
C GLU A 33 1.29 -8.05 7.52
N LEU A 34 0.70 -7.20 6.66
CA LEU A 34 1.17 -5.82 6.48
C LEU A 34 1.13 -5.05 7.81
N ARG A 35 -0.01 -5.06 8.51
CA ARG A 35 -0.18 -4.38 9.81
C ARG A 35 0.84 -4.87 10.82
N ASP A 36 1.00 -6.19 10.96
CA ASP A 36 1.91 -6.77 11.93
C ASP A 36 3.38 -6.44 11.59
N ASN A 37 3.73 -6.38 10.30
CA ASN A 37 5.07 -5.94 9.87
C ASN A 37 5.29 -4.43 10.12
N MET A 38 4.28 -3.57 9.91
CA MET A 38 4.36 -2.15 10.23
C MET A 38 4.58 -1.92 11.74
N ILE A 39 3.86 -2.65 12.60
CA ILE A 39 4.04 -2.64 14.06
C ILE A 39 5.45 -3.09 14.43
N PHE A 40 5.91 -4.21 13.85
CA PHE A 40 7.25 -4.73 14.08
C PHE A 40 8.33 -3.69 13.74
N MET A 41 8.30 -3.11 12.53
CA MET A 41 9.30 -2.12 12.11
C MET A 41 9.29 -0.87 12.98
N ALA A 42 8.10 -0.38 13.37
CA ALA A 42 7.96 0.79 14.21
C ALA A 42 8.60 0.60 15.59
N ASN A 43 8.44 -0.59 16.18
CA ASN A 43 9.00 -0.95 17.48
C ASN A 43 10.51 -1.21 17.41
N GLU A 44 10.96 -2.01 16.42
CA GLU A 44 12.34 -2.49 16.32
C GLU A 44 13.30 -1.40 15.83
N TYR A 45 12.94 -0.73 14.73
CA TYR A 45 13.86 0.19 14.05
C TYR A 45 13.66 1.64 14.45
N GLN A 46 12.50 1.97 15.04
CA GLN A 46 12.22 3.32 15.52
C GLN A 46 12.43 4.39 14.43
N LYS A 47 12.13 4.04 13.19
CA LYS A 47 12.14 4.92 12.00
C LYS A 47 10.74 5.17 11.52
N ASP A 48 10.57 6.26 10.78
CA ASP A 48 9.33 6.53 10.08
C ASP A 48 9.19 5.58 8.88
N ILE A 49 7.95 5.23 8.52
CA ILE A 49 7.64 4.19 7.54
C ILE A 49 6.64 4.72 6.52
N ILE A 50 6.91 4.51 5.24
CA ILE A 50 6.03 4.88 4.12
C ILE A 50 5.79 3.64 3.26
N ILE A 51 4.53 3.43 2.87
CA ILE A 51 4.22 2.49 1.79
C ILE A 51 4.48 3.23 0.48
N VAL A 52 5.66 3.03 -0.11
CA VAL A 52 6.11 3.80 -1.27
C VAL A 52 5.49 3.34 -2.58
N GLU A 53 4.91 2.15 -2.59
CA GLU A 53 4.12 1.66 -3.70
C GLU A 53 2.97 0.79 -3.18
N ALA A 54 1.77 1.05 -3.67
CA ALA A 54 0.65 0.14 -3.60
C ALA A 54 -0.16 0.24 -4.89
N ALA A 55 -0.80 -0.86 -5.29
CA ALA A 55 -1.78 -0.86 -6.35
C ALA A 55 -2.80 -1.99 -6.16
N TYR A 56 -3.96 -1.85 -6.80
CA TYR A 56 -5.02 -2.85 -6.81
C TYR A 56 -5.80 -2.79 -8.11
N ASN A 57 -6.31 -3.95 -8.56
CA ASN A 57 -7.06 -3.97 -9.81
C ASN A 57 -8.51 -3.50 -9.59
N TRP A 58 -8.99 -2.60 -10.45
CA TRP A 58 -10.39 -2.20 -10.51
C TRP A 58 -11.26 -3.13 -11.38
N ARG A 59 -10.65 -4.16 -11.97
CA ARG A 59 -11.33 -5.20 -12.76
C ARG A 59 -10.63 -6.56 -12.61
N PRO A 60 -11.32 -7.68 -12.88
CA PRO A 60 -10.76 -9.03 -12.64
C PRO A 60 -9.41 -9.27 -13.30
N ALA A 61 -8.42 -9.71 -12.53
CA ALA A 61 -7.07 -10.00 -12.99
C ALA A 61 -6.32 -11.03 -12.13
N GLU A 62 -5.97 -10.68 -10.88
CA GLU A 62 -5.04 -11.47 -10.06
C GLU A 62 -5.77 -12.54 -9.22
N TYR A 63 -7.03 -12.28 -8.86
CA TYR A 63 -7.81 -13.13 -7.95
C TYR A 63 -8.87 -13.99 -8.67
N LYS A 64 -8.48 -14.65 -9.77
CA LYS A 64 -9.40 -15.51 -10.54
C LYS A 64 -9.80 -16.80 -9.81
N ASN A 65 -8.82 -17.43 -9.14
CA ASN A 65 -8.97 -18.73 -8.47
C ASN A 65 -8.66 -18.65 -6.96
N LYS A 66 -8.62 -17.43 -6.40
CA LYS A 66 -8.30 -17.17 -5.00
C LYS A 66 -9.20 -16.08 -4.47
N LYS A 67 -9.50 -16.11 -3.17
CA LYS A 67 -10.29 -15.06 -2.54
C LYS A 67 -9.48 -13.77 -2.48
N ALA A 68 -10.02 -12.72 -3.11
CA ALA A 68 -9.47 -11.38 -3.03
C ALA A 68 -9.78 -10.75 -1.64
N PRO A 69 -8.91 -9.86 -1.11
CA PRO A 69 -9.24 -9.09 0.10
C PRO A 69 -10.45 -8.19 -0.14
N PHE A 70 -10.56 -7.62 -1.34
CA PHE A 70 -11.72 -6.87 -1.84
C PHE A 70 -12.05 -7.34 -3.27
N PRO A 71 -13.31 -7.30 -3.71
CA PRO A 71 -13.63 -7.58 -5.11
C PRO A 71 -12.76 -6.74 -6.06
N GLU A 72 -12.27 -7.33 -7.16
CA GLU A 72 -11.55 -6.56 -8.20
C GLU A 72 -12.56 -5.75 -9.02
N THR A 73 -13.03 -4.65 -8.43
CA THR A 73 -13.99 -3.67 -8.95
C THR A 73 -13.52 -2.25 -8.61
N PRO A 74 -14.06 -1.18 -9.23
CA PRO A 74 -13.67 0.19 -8.86
C PRO A 74 -13.88 0.50 -7.38
N GLU A 75 -14.96 -0.02 -6.80
CA GLU A 75 -15.25 0.13 -5.38
C GLU A 75 -14.30 -0.70 -4.50
N GLY A 76 -13.96 -1.93 -4.89
CA GLY A 76 -13.00 -2.73 -4.15
C GLY A 76 -11.58 -2.18 -4.21
N GLN A 77 -11.20 -1.51 -5.30
CA GLN A 77 -9.95 -0.74 -5.40
C GLN A 77 -9.91 0.42 -4.40
N ARG A 78 -11.03 1.16 -4.26
CA ARG A 78 -11.19 2.20 -3.23
C ARG A 78 -11.07 1.62 -1.81
N GLN A 79 -11.79 0.53 -1.52
CA GLN A 79 -11.76 -0.15 -0.22
C GLN A 79 -10.35 -0.63 0.15
N PHE A 80 -9.62 -1.18 -0.83
CA PHE A 80 -8.24 -1.59 -0.63
C PHE A 80 -7.34 -0.42 -0.20
N LEU A 81 -7.37 0.70 -0.93
CA LEU A 81 -6.54 1.85 -0.60
C LEU A 81 -6.93 2.46 0.76
N ASP A 82 -8.23 2.50 1.07
CA ASP A 82 -8.72 2.96 2.39
C ASP A 82 -8.14 2.11 3.52
N GLU A 83 -8.14 0.78 3.37
CA GLU A 83 -7.58 -0.12 4.37
C GLU A 83 -6.06 -0.05 4.48
N VAL A 84 -5.33 0.08 3.36
CA VAL A 84 -3.88 0.30 3.41
C VAL A 84 -3.58 1.61 4.14
N ASN A 85 -4.29 2.69 3.83
CA ASN A 85 -4.14 3.96 4.52
C ASN A 85 -4.47 3.83 6.02
N ARG A 86 -5.53 3.12 6.38
CA ARG A 86 -5.88 2.83 7.78
C ARG A 86 -4.78 2.06 8.50
N VAL A 87 -4.17 1.05 7.87
CA VAL A 87 -3.04 0.30 8.45
C VAL A 87 -1.85 1.23 8.68
N VAL A 88 -1.52 2.07 7.71
CA VAL A 88 -0.43 3.05 7.84
C VAL A 88 -0.67 4.01 9.00
N LEU A 89 -1.84 4.66 9.06
CA LEU A 89 -2.17 5.63 10.10
C LEU A 89 -2.22 5.01 11.52
N ASN A 90 -2.52 3.72 11.63
CA ASN A 90 -2.52 2.99 12.91
C ASN A 90 -1.13 2.45 13.32
N THR A 91 -0.06 2.77 12.59
CA THR A 91 1.29 2.35 12.96
C THR A 91 1.70 2.99 14.30
N PRO A 92 2.27 2.21 15.25
CA PRO A 92 2.64 2.71 16.57
C PRO A 92 3.51 3.97 16.55
N TYR A 93 3.35 4.79 17.59
CA TYR A 93 4.10 6.04 17.80
C TYR A 93 3.98 7.04 16.62
N ASN A 94 2.88 6.96 15.86
CA ASN A 94 2.65 7.80 14.68
C ASN A 94 3.77 7.66 13.63
N ARG A 95 4.39 6.49 13.51
CA ARG A 95 5.54 6.27 12.61
C ARG A 95 5.14 5.99 11.16
N GLY A 96 3.90 5.60 10.89
CA GLY A 96 3.39 5.47 9.53
C GLY A 96 3.08 6.84 8.94
N LYS A 97 3.77 7.24 7.87
CA LYS A 97 3.71 8.61 7.33
C LYS A 97 2.90 8.76 6.04
N GLY A 98 2.54 7.67 5.39
CA GLY A 98 1.66 7.73 4.23
C GLY A 98 1.79 6.53 3.31
N VAL A 99 1.05 6.64 2.20
CA VAL A 99 1.03 5.68 1.11
C VAL A 99 1.10 6.42 -0.23
N PHE A 100 1.90 5.90 -1.15
CA PHE A 100 1.93 6.31 -2.55
C PHE A 100 1.30 5.21 -3.40
N TRP A 101 0.38 5.60 -4.28
CA TRP A 101 -0.12 4.71 -5.31
C TRP A 101 0.88 4.65 -6.46
N TRP A 102 1.23 3.45 -6.90
CA TRP A 102 2.13 3.28 -8.03
C TRP A 102 1.36 3.42 -9.34
N GLU A 103 1.76 4.38 -10.18
CA GLU A 103 1.29 4.52 -11.57
C GLU A 103 -0.24 4.69 -11.71
N PRO A 104 -0.84 5.74 -11.13
CA PRO A 104 -2.30 5.92 -11.09
C PRO A 104 -2.92 6.21 -12.46
N ALA A 105 -2.17 6.68 -13.45
CA ALA A 105 -2.66 7.00 -14.79
C ALA A 105 -2.02 6.12 -15.88
N VAL A 106 -1.64 4.89 -15.51
CA VAL A 106 -0.92 3.98 -16.42
C VAL A 106 -1.80 3.47 -17.57
N MET A 107 -1.17 3.36 -18.74
CA MET A 107 -1.80 2.86 -19.96
C MET A 107 -1.41 1.40 -20.26
N GLY A 108 -2.04 0.82 -21.28
CA GLY A 108 -1.73 -0.53 -21.73
C GLY A 108 -2.15 -1.63 -20.74
N GLY A 109 -1.38 -2.72 -20.67
CA GLY A 109 -1.76 -3.92 -19.91
C GLY A 109 -1.93 -3.70 -18.40
N LEU A 110 -1.29 -2.66 -17.85
CA LEU A 110 -1.36 -2.29 -16.43
C LEU A 110 -2.54 -1.36 -16.11
N ARG A 111 -3.27 -0.85 -17.10
CA ARG A 111 -4.40 0.09 -16.91
C ARG A 111 -5.45 -0.40 -15.92
N ARG A 112 -5.59 -1.72 -15.77
CA ARG A 112 -6.43 -2.36 -14.75
C ARG A 112 -6.08 -1.99 -13.31
N ARG A 113 -4.88 -1.44 -13.05
CA ARG A 113 -4.39 -0.94 -11.75
C ARG A 113 -4.43 0.59 -11.64
N GLY A 114 -4.76 1.29 -12.73
CA GLY A 114 -4.89 2.75 -12.71
C GLY A 114 -6.12 3.20 -11.92
N MET A 115 -6.18 4.50 -11.66
CA MET A 115 -7.31 5.22 -11.07
C MET A 115 -8.24 5.80 -12.15
N PHE A 116 -8.03 5.46 -13.43
CA PHE A 116 -8.84 5.90 -14.55
C PHE A 116 -9.31 4.68 -15.36
N ASP A 117 -10.56 4.70 -15.80
CA ASP A 117 -11.16 3.65 -16.63
C ASP A 117 -10.64 3.67 -18.08
N ASP A 118 -11.24 2.86 -18.94
CA ASP A 118 -10.83 2.73 -20.35
C ASP A 118 -11.11 3.99 -21.21
N ASP A 119 -11.99 4.87 -20.75
CA ASP A 119 -12.34 6.13 -21.40
C ASP A 119 -11.61 7.33 -20.76
N GLY A 120 -10.88 7.11 -19.67
CA GLY A 120 -10.15 8.15 -18.94
C GLY A 120 -10.97 8.84 -17.86
N ASN A 121 -12.13 8.29 -17.47
CA ASN A 121 -12.89 8.80 -16.34
C ASN A 121 -12.24 8.37 -15.03
N ALA A 122 -12.21 9.27 -14.05
CA ALA A 122 -11.67 8.97 -12.73
C ALA A 122 -12.54 7.93 -12.00
N LEU A 123 -11.89 6.95 -11.38
CA LEU A 123 -12.51 5.92 -10.57
C LEU A 123 -12.65 6.38 -9.11
N PRO A 124 -13.56 5.76 -8.32
CA PRO A 124 -13.82 6.18 -6.93
C PRO A 124 -12.61 6.13 -5.98
N VAL A 125 -11.55 5.40 -6.33
CA VAL A 125 -10.31 5.34 -5.53
C VAL A 125 -9.65 6.72 -5.36
N ILE A 126 -9.86 7.66 -6.28
CA ILE A 126 -9.23 8.99 -6.23
C ILE A 126 -9.68 9.81 -5.01
N THR A 127 -10.86 9.52 -4.45
CA THR A 127 -11.47 10.28 -3.36
C THR A 127 -11.13 9.72 -1.97
N VAL A 128 -10.26 8.70 -1.86
CA VAL A 128 -9.96 8.04 -0.57
C VAL A 128 -9.41 9.03 0.46
N PHE A 129 -8.65 10.03 0.01
CA PHE A 129 -8.00 10.99 0.90
C PHE A 129 -8.87 12.21 1.23
N ASP A 130 -9.93 12.47 0.48
CA ASP A 130 -10.76 13.69 0.61
C ASP A 130 -11.28 13.87 2.03
N LYS A 131 -11.69 12.78 2.69
CA LYS A 131 -12.21 12.80 4.08
C LYS A 131 -11.19 13.23 5.14
N PHE A 132 -9.89 13.23 4.81
CA PHE A 132 -8.81 13.68 5.70
C PHE A 132 -8.34 15.09 5.39
N THR A 133 -8.75 15.65 4.26
CA THR A 133 -8.51 17.06 3.93
C THR A 133 -9.60 17.91 4.58
N ARG A 134 -9.20 18.93 5.34
CA ARG A 134 -10.15 19.87 5.94
C ARG A 134 -10.77 20.71 4.81
N HIS A 135 -12.10 20.76 4.76
CA HIS A 135 -12.85 21.85 4.15
C HIS A 135 -13.28 22.82 5.25
#